data_AF-A0A0C1GS41-F1
#
_entry.id   AF-A0A0C1GS41-F1
#
_cell.length_a   1.000
_cell.length_b   1.000
_cell.length_c   1.000
_cell.angle_alpha   90.00
_cell.angle_beta   90.00
_cell.angle_gamma   90.00
#
_symmetry.space_group_name_H-M   'P 1'
#
loop_
_entity.id
_entity.type
_entity.pdbx_description
1 polymer ?
#
loop_
_entity_poly.entity_id
_entity_poly.type
_entity_poly.pdbx_seq_one_letter_code
_entity_poly.pdbx_strand_id
1 'polypeptide(L)'
;MAALPPKGTTKRDAVAALSGYVYQIYQSALAWIKASPEGVIWLEVSEDYLMAAGSALKAVQVKETSSRVTINSPGVLAAIDSYVELHLDNPMLQVSLRYLTTSTVGLERKAEDQIDGNPILQEW
;
A
#
# COMPACT_ATOMS: atom_id res chain seq x y z
N MET A 1 20.90 -12.32 37.52
CA MET A 1 20.47 -10.91 37.45
C MET A 1 19.90 -10.65 36.08
N ALA A 2 18.70 -10.09 35.96
CA ALA A 2 18.16 -9.67 34.66
C ALA A 2 18.88 -8.40 34.21
N ALA A 3 19.30 -8.35 32.94
CA ALA A 3 19.92 -7.16 32.36
C ALA A 3 18.89 -6.02 32.30
N LEU A 4 19.28 -4.83 32.75
CA LEU A 4 18.46 -3.62 32.57
C LEU A 4 18.57 -3.19 31.10
N PRO A 5 17.44 -2.94 30.41
CA PRO A 5 17.47 -2.52 29.02
C PRO A 5 18.14 -1.15 28.89
N PRO A 6 18.96 -0.93 27.84
CA PRO A 6 19.56 0.36 27.57
C PRO A 6 18.48 1.40 27.23
N LYS A 7 18.74 2.66 27.58
CA LYS A 7 17.83 3.77 27.27
C LYS A 7 17.95 4.12 25.79
N GLY A 8 16.99 3.69 24.98
CA GLY A 8 16.89 4.04 23.56
C GLY A 8 16.58 5.52 23.31
N THR A 9 16.64 5.93 22.05
CA THR A 9 16.17 7.26 21.63
C THR A 9 15.16 7.07 20.52
N THR A 10 13.95 7.61 20.68
CA THR A 10 12.82 7.43 19.73
C THR A 10 13.14 7.78 18.27
N LYS A 11 14.16 8.60 18.01
CA LYS A 11 14.63 8.94 16.65
C LYS A 11 15.59 7.91 16.02
N ARG A 12 16.23 7.05 16.81
CA ARG A 12 17.19 6.02 16.36
C ARG A 12 16.69 4.60 16.58
N ASP A 13 15.65 4.43 17.38
CA ASP A 13 14.98 3.16 17.54
C ASP A 13 14.25 2.86 16.22
N ALA A 14 14.52 1.71 15.61
CA ALA A 14 13.97 1.30 14.30
C ALA A 14 12.47 0.97 14.34
N VAL A 15 11.72 1.50 15.32
CA VAL A 15 10.32 1.21 15.58
C VAL A 15 9.47 1.50 14.35
N ALA A 16 9.67 2.63 13.68
CA ALA A 16 8.90 2.98 12.48
C ALA A 16 9.16 2.03 11.30
N ALA A 17 10.42 1.66 11.06
CA ALA A 17 10.76 0.69 10.00
C ALA A 17 10.17 -0.69 10.30
N LEU A 18 10.27 -1.13 11.56
CA LEU A 18 9.67 -2.40 12.02
C LEU A 18 8.15 -2.36 11.91
N SER A 19 7.49 -1.24 12.24
CA SER A 19 6.04 -1.09 12.11
C SER A 19 5.56 -1.28 10.67
N GLY A 20 6.28 -0.71 9.69
CA GLY A 20 5.96 -0.89 8.27
C GLY A 20 5.99 -2.37 7.86
N TYR A 21 7.08 -3.08 8.18
CA TYR A 21 7.20 -4.50 7.87
C TYR A 21 6.17 -5.37 8.61
N VAL A 22 5.91 -5.08 9.89
CA VAL A 22 4.89 -5.80 10.66
C VAL A 22 3.52 -5.62 10.02
N TYR A 23 3.18 -4.39 9.60
CA TYR A 23 1.90 -4.13 8.97
C TYR A 23 1.78 -4.83 7.62
N GLN A 24 2.81 -4.79 6.79
CA GLN A 24 2.84 -5.52 5.52
C GLN A 24 2.68 -7.03 5.70
N ILE A 25 3.43 -7.64 6.62
CA ILE A 25 3.34 -9.08 6.92
C ILE A 25 1.94 -9.44 7.43
N TYR A 26 1.37 -8.63 8.31
CA TYR A 26 0.02 -8.86 8.81
C TYR A 26 -1.01 -8.82 7.66
N GLN A 27 -0.91 -7.81 6.79
CA GLN A 27 -1.83 -7.65 5.66
C GLN A 27 -1.70 -8.79 4.64
N SER A 28 -0.48 -9.22 4.32
CA SER A 28 -0.24 -10.31 3.37
C SER A 28 -0.66 -11.67 3.93
N ALA A 29 -0.39 -11.95 5.21
CA ALA A 29 -0.86 -13.15 5.89
C ALA A 29 -2.41 -13.21 5.94
N LEU A 30 -3.06 -12.08 6.25
CA LEU A 30 -4.52 -12.00 6.24
C LEU A 30 -5.10 -12.21 4.84
N ALA A 31 -4.44 -11.68 3.81
CA ALA A 31 -4.84 -11.89 2.42
C ALA A 31 -4.68 -13.37 2.02
N TRP A 32 -3.59 -14.01 2.41
CA TRP A 32 -3.32 -15.42 2.12
C TRP A 32 -4.36 -16.36 2.75
N ILE A 33 -4.72 -16.15 4.02
CA ILE A 33 -5.75 -16.96 4.71
C ILE A 33 -7.11 -16.86 4.00
N LYS A 34 -7.38 -15.74 3.31
CA LYS A 34 -8.62 -15.48 2.56
C LYS A 34 -8.53 -15.86 1.08
N ALA A 35 -7.36 -16.28 0.60
CA ALA A 35 -7.18 -16.64 -0.79
C ALA A 35 -7.97 -17.91 -1.12
N SER A 36 -8.38 -18.07 -2.39
CA SER A 36 -8.92 -19.33 -2.86
C SER A 36 -7.85 -20.43 -2.77
N PRO A 37 -8.22 -21.72 -2.75
CA PRO A 37 -7.26 -22.82 -2.73
C PRO A 37 -6.19 -22.74 -3.83
N GLU A 38 -6.58 -22.27 -5.02
CA GLU A 38 -5.68 -22.12 -6.17
C GLU A 38 -5.07 -20.71 -6.29
N GLY A 39 -5.27 -19.88 -5.26
CA GLY A 39 -4.73 -18.54 -5.20
C GLY A 39 -3.25 -18.57 -4.81
N VAL A 40 -2.43 -17.83 -5.54
CA VAL A 40 -1.01 -17.67 -5.22
C VAL A 40 -0.78 -16.26 -4.69
N ILE A 41 0.06 -16.15 -3.66
CA ILE A 41 0.54 -14.88 -3.12
C ILE A 41 2.05 -14.80 -3.28
N TRP A 42 2.55 -13.68 -3.79
CA TRP A 42 3.98 -13.36 -3.82
C TRP A 42 4.23 -12.16 -2.92
N LEU A 43 5.30 -12.21 -2.12
CA LEU A 43 5.75 -11.10 -1.30
C LEU A 43 6.96 -10.47 -1.99
N GLU A 44 7.06 -9.13 -1.95
CA GLU A 44 8.20 -8.37 -2.49
C GLU A 44 8.46 -8.63 -3.99
N VAL A 45 7.40 -8.77 -4.77
CA VAL A 45 7.47 -8.94 -6.24
C VAL A 45 6.72 -7.79 -6.89
N SER A 46 7.46 -6.85 -7.48
CA SER A 46 7.00 -5.56 -8.04
C SER A 46 6.33 -4.61 -7.03
N GLU A 47 5.56 -5.15 -6.11
CA GLU A 47 4.87 -4.48 -5.01
C GLU A 47 5.09 -5.19 -3.68
N ASP A 48 4.57 -4.60 -2.60
CA ASP A 48 4.65 -5.14 -1.25
C ASP A 48 4.06 -6.57 -1.19
N TYR A 49 2.96 -6.84 -1.91
CA TYR A 49 2.58 -8.20 -2.31
C TYR A 49 1.65 -8.25 -3.53
N LEU A 50 1.64 -9.38 -4.23
CA LEU A 50 0.75 -9.70 -5.34
C LEU A 50 -0.11 -10.92 -5.00
N MET A 51 -1.35 -10.95 -5.50
CA MET A 51 -2.23 -12.11 -5.46
C MET A 51 -2.68 -12.46 -6.88
N ALA A 52 -2.62 -13.72 -7.26
CA ALA A 52 -3.22 -14.20 -8.50
C ALA A 52 -4.17 -15.36 -8.27
N ALA A 53 -5.25 -15.39 -9.04
CA ALA A 53 -6.17 -16.51 -9.14
C ALA A 53 -6.82 -16.52 -10.53
N GLY A 54 -6.62 -17.59 -11.30
CA GLY A 54 -7.04 -17.62 -12.71
C GLY A 54 -6.36 -16.51 -13.51
N SER A 55 -7.16 -15.65 -14.15
CA SER A 55 -6.66 -14.48 -14.90
C SER A 55 -6.59 -13.19 -14.07
N ALA A 56 -7.04 -13.20 -12.82
CA ALA A 56 -6.99 -12.01 -11.97
C ALA A 56 -5.60 -11.84 -11.36
N LEU A 57 -5.03 -10.65 -11.48
CA LEU A 57 -3.80 -10.23 -10.80
C LEU A 57 -4.12 -8.99 -9.95
N LYS A 58 -3.97 -9.12 -8.64
CA LYS A 58 -4.15 -8.03 -7.69
C LYS A 58 -2.83 -7.66 -7.07
N ALA A 59 -2.39 -6.45 -7.35
CA ALA A 59 -1.22 -5.86 -6.75
C ALA A 59 -1.60 -5.03 -5.52
N VAL A 60 -0.82 -5.08 -4.44
CA VAL A 60 -1.10 -4.33 -3.22
C VAL A 60 0.16 -3.65 -2.71
N GLN A 61 0.06 -2.33 -2.54
CA GLN A 61 1.03 -1.51 -1.85
C GLN A 61 0.52 -1.22 -0.44
N VAL A 62 1.33 -1.51 0.58
CA VAL A 62 1.01 -1.31 1.99
C VAL A 62 1.83 -0.15 2.53
N LYS A 63 1.17 0.93 2.94
CA LYS A 63 1.82 2.13 3.49
C LYS A 63 1.31 2.41 4.89
N GLU A 64 2.17 2.22 5.88
CA GLU A 64 1.93 2.67 7.26
C GLU A 64 2.38 4.13 7.36
N THR A 65 1.44 5.06 7.23
CA THR A 65 1.71 6.50 7.24
C THR A 65 0.62 7.25 7.97
N SER A 66 0.97 8.32 8.68
CA SER A 66 0.02 9.13 9.47
C SER A 66 -0.42 10.42 8.78
N SER A 67 0.30 10.86 7.74
CA SER A 67 -0.05 12.06 6.98
C SER A 67 -1.28 11.84 6.11
N ARG A 68 -2.07 12.90 5.87
CA ARG A 68 -3.16 12.84 4.88
C ARG A 68 -2.61 12.58 3.49
N VAL A 69 -3.39 11.88 2.68
CA VAL A 69 -3.05 11.54 1.30
C VAL A 69 -4.07 12.14 0.32
N THR A 70 -3.58 12.66 -0.79
CA THR A 70 -4.33 13.24 -1.91
C THR A 70 -3.95 12.53 -3.20
N ILE A 71 -4.65 12.77 -4.31
CA ILE A 71 -4.25 12.18 -5.62
C ILE A 71 -2.82 12.59 -6.01
N ASN A 72 -2.42 13.81 -5.65
CA ASN A 72 -1.11 14.39 -5.94
C ASN A 72 0.00 13.94 -4.96
N SER A 73 -0.30 13.06 -4.02
CA SER A 73 0.72 12.54 -3.11
C SER A 73 1.70 11.65 -3.88
N PRO A 74 3.03 11.79 -3.68
CA PRO A 74 4.02 11.05 -4.48
C PRO A 74 3.80 9.53 -4.48
N GLY A 75 3.40 8.95 -3.33
CA GLY A 75 3.09 7.53 -3.25
C GLY A 75 1.87 7.11 -4.06
N VAL A 76 0.85 7.97 -4.17
CA VAL A 76 -0.35 7.68 -4.98
C VAL A 76 -0.04 7.77 -6.47
N LEU A 77 0.71 8.79 -6.89
CA LEU A 77 1.15 8.91 -8.29
C LEU A 77 2.00 7.70 -8.70
N ALA A 78 2.97 7.31 -7.87
CA ALA A 78 3.77 6.10 -8.12
C ALA A 78 2.93 4.82 -8.18
N ALA A 79 1.84 4.74 -7.41
CA ALA A 79 0.90 3.62 -7.47
C ALA A 79 0.09 3.58 -8.77
N ILE A 80 -0.28 4.75 -9.30
CA ILE A 80 -0.96 4.88 -10.60
C ILE A 80 -0.01 4.48 -11.73
N ASP A 81 1.23 4.98 -11.70
CA ASP A 81 2.24 4.62 -12.69
C ASP A 81 2.50 3.10 -12.68
N SER A 82 2.68 2.51 -11.50
CA SER A 82 2.89 1.06 -11.37
C SER A 82 1.68 0.24 -11.83
N TYR A 83 0.45 0.72 -11.58
CA TYR A 83 -0.75 0.07 -12.14
C TYR A 83 -0.70 0.02 -13.67
N VAL A 84 -0.32 1.13 -14.32
CA VAL A 84 -0.20 1.21 -15.78
C VAL A 84 0.89 0.25 -16.27
N GLU A 85 2.07 0.24 -15.64
CA GLU A 85 3.17 -0.67 -15.99
C GLU A 85 2.74 -2.14 -15.84
N LEU A 86 2.17 -2.52 -14.70
CA LEU A 86 1.66 -3.87 -14.47
C LEU A 86 0.62 -4.30 -15.50
N HIS A 87 -0.27 -3.38 -15.91
CA HIS A 87 -1.27 -3.66 -16.93
C HIS A 87 -0.64 -3.88 -18.31
N LEU A 88 0.32 -3.04 -18.69
CA LEU A 88 1.01 -3.15 -19.98
C LEU A 88 1.88 -4.41 -20.07
N ASP A 89 2.54 -4.79 -18.98
CA ASP A 89 3.40 -5.97 -18.90
C ASP A 89 2.60 -7.28 -18.84
N ASN A 90 1.33 -7.22 -18.43
CA ASN A 90 0.47 -8.38 -18.26
C ASN A 90 -0.86 -8.25 -19.05
N PRO A 91 -0.81 -8.13 -20.39
CA PRO A 91 -1.99 -7.81 -21.21
C PRO A 91 -3.08 -8.89 -21.20
N MET A 92 -2.75 -10.10 -20.75
CA MET A 92 -3.68 -11.23 -20.66
C MET A 92 -4.35 -11.34 -19.28
N LEU A 93 -3.93 -10.53 -18.29
CA LEU A 93 -4.43 -10.58 -16.92
C LEU A 93 -5.38 -9.41 -16.64
N GLN A 94 -6.37 -9.67 -15.79
CA GLN A 94 -7.23 -8.65 -15.21
C GLN A 94 -6.49 -8.02 -14.02
N VAL A 95 -5.70 -7.00 -14.32
CA VAL A 95 -4.88 -6.29 -13.33
C VAL A 95 -5.73 -5.32 -12.51
N SER A 96 -5.56 -5.38 -11.20
CA SER A 96 -6.03 -4.36 -10.26
C SER A 96 -4.92 -4.00 -9.29
N LEU A 97 -4.85 -2.74 -8.87
CA LEU A 97 -3.90 -2.29 -7.85
C LEU A 97 -4.66 -1.70 -6.67
N ARG A 98 -4.19 -2.01 -5.45
CA ARG A 98 -4.71 -1.43 -4.22
C ARG A 98 -3.58 -0.71 -3.48
N TYR A 99 -3.72 0.62 -3.37
CA TYR A 99 -2.95 1.42 -2.43
C TYR A 99 -3.58 1.34 -1.03
N LEU A 100 -3.07 0.47 -0.18
CA LEU A 100 -3.58 0.24 1.17
C LEU A 100 -2.77 1.07 2.18
N THR A 101 -3.44 1.98 2.86
CA THR A 101 -2.79 2.86 3.83
C THR A 101 -3.61 3.08 5.09
N THR A 102 -2.94 3.42 6.19
CA THR A 102 -3.53 3.93 7.43
C THR A 102 -3.79 5.44 7.39
N SER A 103 -3.34 6.13 6.35
CA SER A 103 -3.60 7.55 6.10
C SER A 103 -5.09 7.83 5.88
N THR A 104 -5.51 9.04 6.26
CA THR A 104 -6.83 9.57 5.88
C THR A 104 -6.75 10.33 4.56
N VAL A 105 -7.84 10.34 3.80
CA VAL A 105 -7.93 11.16 2.59
C VAL A 105 -7.90 12.65 2.98
N GLY A 106 -7.04 13.41 2.32
CA GLY A 106 -6.95 14.87 2.44
C GLY A 106 -7.54 15.56 1.22
N LEU A 107 -7.88 16.84 1.39
CA LEU A 107 -8.29 17.71 0.29
C LEU A 107 -7.06 18.35 -0.34
N GLU A 108 -7.03 18.42 -1.66
CA GLU A 108 -5.98 19.09 -2.41
C GLU A 108 -5.90 20.59 -2.05
N ARG A 109 -4.69 21.17 -2.06
CA ARG A 109 -4.49 22.53 -1.56
C ARG A 109 -5.12 23.60 -2.45
N LYS A 110 -5.07 23.42 -3.77
CA LYS A 110 -5.65 24.37 -4.72
C LYS A 110 -7.05 23.92 -5.09
N ALA A 111 -7.98 24.87 -5.22
CA ALA A 111 -9.35 24.58 -5.63
C ALA A 111 -9.44 24.00 -7.05
N GLU A 112 -8.51 24.35 -7.95
CA GLU A 112 -8.42 23.79 -9.30
C GLU A 112 -8.06 22.29 -9.32
N ASP A 113 -7.46 21.80 -8.23
CA ASP A 113 -7.08 20.39 -8.04
C ASP A 113 -8.15 19.63 -7.22
N GLN A 114 -9.36 20.15 -7.07
CA GLN A 114 -10.48 19.54 -6.33
C GLN A 114 -11.66 19.29 -7.28
N ILE A 115 -12.55 18.36 -6.93
CA ILE A 115 -13.80 18.13 -7.67
C ILE A 115 -14.95 18.68 -6.83
N ASP A 116 -15.56 19.79 -7.24
CA ASP A 116 -16.65 20.46 -6.53
C ASP A 116 -16.38 20.74 -5.03
N GLY A 117 -15.11 20.97 -4.67
CA GLY A 117 -14.67 21.19 -3.29
C GLY A 117 -14.42 19.90 -2.49
N ASN A 118 -14.53 18.73 -3.12
CA ASN A 118 -14.24 17.42 -2.54
C ASN A 118 -12.84 16.92 -2.92
N PRO A 119 -12.23 16.07 -2.07
CA PRO A 119 -11.00 15.35 -2.40
C PRO A 119 -11.16 14.50 -3.66
N ILE A 120 -10.19 14.57 -4.57
CA ILE A 120 -10.26 13.76 -5.81
C ILE A 120 -10.34 12.27 -5.50
N LEU A 121 -9.62 11.80 -4.49
CA LEU A 121 -9.60 10.38 -4.08
C LEU A 121 -10.94 9.83 -3.57
N GLN A 122 -11.94 10.68 -3.33
CA GLN A 122 -13.30 10.22 -2.95
C GLN A 122 -14.24 10.11 -4.14
N GLU A 123 -13.86 10.67 -5.29
CA GLU A 123 -14.68 10.73 -6.51
C GLU A 123 -14.18 9.75 -7.59
N TRP A 124 -13.07 9.06 -7.35
CA TRP A 124 -12.44 8.06 -8.24
C TRP A 124 -12.97 6.64 -7.99
#